data_AF-A0A7D9EY85-F1
#
_entry.id   AF-A0A7D9EY85-F1
#
_cell.length_a   1.000
_cell.length_b   1.000
_cell.length_c   1.000
_cell.angle_alpha   90.00
_cell.angle_beta   90.00
_cell.angle_gamma   90.00
#
_symmetry.space_group_name_H-M   'P 1'
#
loop_
_entity.id
_entity.type
_entity.pdbx_description
1 polymer ?
#
loop_
_entity_poly.entity_id
_entity_poly.type
_entity_poly.pdbx_seq_one_letter_code
_entity_poly.pdbx_strand_id
1 'polypeptide(L)'
;MKRRFSSGAGSSTIIITSPTDGHTSAESDSGQHTLRLSKRSKQPALSEARKLSKDLADSRTTKEVLNILLRFFKQLPLESVEETEFAAKVVVERANKEEDVANRVKLFSILGTLLRYPGVNLKYIVEEAIRCMGKEESHNVVAEILNTLGIIGKFLPSEVELHGRILDLAKEHLQNSNHLVRCRCLNIIATMDNQVNVSDGNRPALSLGTLQQFTSDQDPRVRTAALEAL
;
A
#
# COMPACT_ATOMS: atom_id res chain seq x y z
N MET A 1 49.22 17.11 -16.05
CA MET A 1 49.30 15.92 -16.92
C MET A 1 47.92 15.69 -17.52
N LYS A 2 47.80 15.76 -18.85
CA LYS A 2 46.56 15.65 -19.65
C LYS A 2 46.18 14.17 -19.91
N ARG A 3 44.87 13.90 -20.04
CA ARG A 3 44.12 12.92 -20.91
C ARG A 3 42.69 12.83 -20.31
N ARG A 4 41.57 13.32 -20.87
CA ARG A 4 40.87 13.21 -22.19
C ARG A 4 40.54 11.79 -22.63
N PHE A 5 39.24 11.44 -22.59
CA PHE A 5 38.38 10.68 -23.54
C PHE A 5 36.92 10.94 -23.08
N SER A 6 36.07 11.74 -23.77
CA SER A 6 35.18 11.45 -24.92
C SER A 6 34.25 10.25 -24.70
N SER A 7 32.98 10.18 -25.13
CA SER A 7 31.98 11.03 -25.78
C SER A 7 30.78 10.08 -26.02
N GLY A 8 29.52 10.54 -25.96
CA GLY A 8 28.39 9.70 -26.34
C GLY A 8 26.99 10.26 -26.05
N ALA A 9 26.74 11.55 -26.29
CA ALA A 9 25.39 12.11 -26.31
C ALA A 9 24.90 12.12 -27.78
N GLY A 10 24.04 11.18 -28.14
CA GLY A 10 23.36 11.16 -29.43
C GLY A 10 22.26 12.21 -29.47
N SER A 11 22.61 13.42 -29.93
CA SER A 11 21.65 14.48 -30.23
C SER A 11 21.60 14.64 -31.74
N SER A 12 20.57 14.07 -32.39
CA SER A 12 20.36 14.18 -33.82
C SER A 12 19.90 15.60 -34.18
N THR A 13 20.83 16.40 -34.69
CA THR A 13 20.55 17.70 -35.31
C THR A 13 19.92 17.51 -36.68
N ILE A 14 18.71 18.03 -36.87
CA ILE A 14 18.04 18.12 -38.18
C ILE A 14 18.57 19.38 -38.87
N ILE A 15 19.23 19.20 -40.01
CA ILE A 15 19.64 20.28 -40.91
C ILE A 15 18.50 20.49 -41.91
N ILE A 16 17.93 21.70 -41.92
CA ILE A 16 16.97 22.15 -42.94
C ILE A 16 17.75 23.06 -43.89
N THR A 17 17.83 22.70 -45.17
CA THR A 17 18.30 23.57 -46.25
C THR A 17 17.23 23.69 -47.34
N SER A 18 17.01 24.91 -47.79
CA SER A 18 16.32 25.31 -49.03
C SER A 18 17.00 26.61 -49.52
N PRO A 19 16.74 27.17 -50.73
CA PRO A 19 16.14 26.64 -51.98
C PRO A 19 16.98 27.02 -53.26
N THR A 20 16.35 26.97 -54.45
CA THR A 20 16.71 27.45 -55.83
C THR A 20 17.20 26.35 -56.80
N ASP A 21 16.81 26.24 -58.07
CA ASP A 21 15.75 26.80 -58.96
C ASP A 21 15.72 25.92 -60.24
N GLY A 22 14.56 25.85 -60.93
CA GLY A 22 14.53 25.81 -62.42
C GLY A 22 14.15 24.51 -63.18
N HIS A 23 12.94 24.56 -63.77
CA HIS A 23 12.54 24.15 -65.14
C HIS A 23 11.98 22.74 -65.51
N THR A 24 10.66 22.78 -65.84
CA THR A 24 9.89 22.20 -66.98
C THR A 24 9.43 20.72 -67.06
N SER A 25 8.09 20.61 -67.02
CA SER A 25 7.16 19.89 -67.94
C SER A 25 6.75 18.43 -67.71
N ALA A 26 5.43 18.26 -67.87
CA ALA A 26 4.62 17.10 -68.25
C ALA A 26 3.89 16.31 -67.14
N GLU A 27 2.58 16.17 -67.37
CA GLU A 27 1.53 15.55 -66.59
C GLU A 27 1.76 14.06 -66.30
N SER A 28 1.45 13.64 -65.07
CA SER A 28 0.71 12.39 -64.85
C SER A 28 0.17 12.33 -63.42
N ASP A 29 -1.13 12.11 -63.38
CA ASP A 29 -2.03 11.86 -62.27
C ASP A 29 -1.51 10.87 -61.21
N SER A 30 -1.47 11.30 -59.95
CA SER A 30 -1.38 10.44 -58.76
C SER A 30 -1.62 11.29 -57.52
N GLY A 31 -2.85 11.29 -57.01
CA GLY A 31 -3.24 11.96 -55.78
C GLY A 31 -2.42 11.48 -54.58
N GLN A 32 -1.34 12.20 -54.25
CA GLN A 32 -0.63 12.03 -52.99
C GLN A 32 -1.42 12.74 -51.89
N HIS A 33 -2.38 12.03 -51.30
CA HIS A 33 -2.92 12.41 -49.99
C HIS A 33 -1.76 12.40 -48.98
N THR A 34 -1.19 13.57 -48.71
CA THR A 34 -0.22 13.75 -47.63
C THR A 34 -0.93 13.53 -46.30
N LEU A 35 -0.82 12.32 -45.76
CA LEU A 35 -1.31 11.97 -44.43
C LEU A 35 -0.48 12.75 -43.40
N ARG A 36 -1.00 13.89 -42.95
CA ARG A 36 -0.42 14.63 -41.82
C ARG A 36 -0.77 13.88 -40.54
N LEU A 37 0.24 13.22 -39.95
CA LEU A 37 0.16 12.61 -38.63
C LEU A 37 -0.05 13.71 -37.59
N SER A 38 -1.30 13.99 -37.24
CA SER A 38 -1.59 14.80 -36.06
C SER A 38 -1.21 13.97 -34.84
N LYS A 39 -0.15 14.38 -34.13
CA LYS A 39 0.10 13.92 -32.76
C LYS A 39 -1.09 14.39 -31.92
N ARG A 40 -2.14 13.58 -31.87
CA ARG A 40 -3.17 13.69 -30.85
C ARG A 40 -2.45 13.43 -29.54
N SER A 41 -2.17 14.50 -28.79
CA SER A 41 -1.71 14.41 -27.41
C SER A 41 -2.78 13.68 -26.62
N LYS A 42 -2.74 12.34 -26.65
CA LYS A 42 -3.50 11.50 -25.73
C LYS A 42 -2.96 11.88 -24.36
N GLN A 43 -3.77 12.54 -23.54
CA GLN A 43 -3.58 12.42 -22.09
C GLN A 43 -3.35 10.93 -21.82
N PRO A 44 -2.29 10.55 -21.07
CA PRO A 44 -2.06 9.15 -20.80
C PRO A 44 -3.34 8.61 -20.18
N ALA A 45 -3.92 7.58 -20.82
CA ALA A 45 -5.10 6.93 -20.28
C ALA A 45 -4.74 6.51 -18.84
N LEU A 46 -5.55 6.91 -17.86
CA LEU A 46 -5.34 6.47 -16.49
C LEU A 46 -5.29 4.94 -16.51
N SER A 47 -4.29 4.38 -15.83
CA SER A 47 -4.25 2.94 -15.59
C SER A 47 -5.52 2.50 -14.88
N GLU A 48 -5.87 1.23 -15.04
CA GLU A 48 -7.10 0.72 -14.44
C GLU A 48 -7.07 0.84 -12.91
N ALA A 49 -5.91 0.65 -12.28
CA ALA A 49 -5.72 0.87 -10.85
C ALA A 49 -6.05 2.31 -10.44
N ARG A 50 -5.59 3.31 -11.18
CA ARG A 50 -5.90 4.73 -10.91
C ARG A 50 -7.38 5.04 -11.10
N LYS A 51 -8.04 4.42 -12.08
CA LYS A 51 -9.49 4.56 -12.24
C LYS A 51 -10.22 3.97 -11.05
N LEU A 52 -9.90 2.74 -10.65
CA LEU A 52 -10.55 2.11 -9.50
C LEU A 52 -10.30 2.88 -8.20
N SER A 53 -9.10 3.42 -7.99
CA SER A 53 -8.82 4.29 -6.83
C SER A 53 -9.68 5.55 -6.87
N LYS A 54 -9.83 6.19 -8.03
CA LYS A 54 -10.71 7.36 -8.16
C LYS A 54 -12.18 6.99 -7.92
N ASP A 55 -12.66 5.91 -8.54
CA ASP A 55 -14.03 5.42 -8.37
C ASP A 55 -14.30 5.07 -6.90
N LEU A 56 -13.31 4.51 -6.19
CA LEU A 56 -13.42 4.21 -4.76
C LEU A 56 -13.59 5.48 -3.93
N ALA A 57 -12.83 6.54 -4.24
CA ALA A 57 -12.94 7.83 -3.56
C ALA A 57 -14.29 8.51 -3.82
N ASP A 58 -14.83 8.37 -5.04
CA ASP A 58 -16.09 8.99 -5.47
C ASP A 58 -17.35 8.16 -5.13
N SER A 59 -17.18 6.90 -4.73
CA SER A 59 -18.27 5.97 -4.43
C SER A 59 -19.14 6.43 -3.24
N ARG A 60 -20.45 6.17 -3.34
CA ARG A 60 -21.43 6.65 -2.34
C ARG A 60 -22.23 5.54 -1.68
N THR A 61 -22.34 4.38 -2.32
CA THR A 61 -23.13 3.27 -1.80
C THR A 61 -22.24 2.11 -1.35
N THR A 62 -22.69 1.38 -0.33
CA THR A 62 -22.01 0.18 0.18
C THR A 62 -21.72 -0.85 -0.93
N LYS A 63 -22.67 -1.02 -1.86
CA LYS A 63 -22.55 -1.96 -2.99
C LYS A 63 -21.51 -1.52 -4.02
N GLU A 64 -21.42 -0.22 -4.32
CA GLU A 64 -20.38 0.32 -5.21
C GLU A 64 -19.00 0.07 -4.63
N VAL A 65 -18.80 0.44 -3.36
CA VAL A 65 -17.54 0.22 -2.64
C VAL A 65 -17.13 -1.24 -2.74
N LEU A 66 -18.00 -2.18 -2.35
CA LEU A 66 -17.68 -3.60 -2.38
C LEU A 66 -17.29 -4.09 -3.79
N ASN A 67 -18.04 -3.68 -4.82
CA ASN A 67 -17.73 -4.07 -6.21
C ASN A 67 -16.38 -3.52 -6.67
N ILE A 68 -16.06 -2.28 -6.30
CA ILE A 68 -14.77 -1.67 -6.60
C ILE A 68 -13.65 -2.42 -5.88
N LEU A 69 -13.82 -2.73 -4.59
CA LEU A 69 -12.83 -3.49 -3.80
C LEU A 69 -12.57 -4.89 -4.36
N LEU A 70 -13.60 -5.57 -4.86
CA LEU A 70 -13.45 -6.87 -5.51
C LEU A 70 -12.65 -6.78 -6.82
N ARG A 71 -12.85 -5.72 -7.61
CA ARG A 71 -12.05 -5.45 -8.81
C ARG A 71 -10.62 -5.08 -8.43
N PHE A 72 -10.46 -4.27 -7.39
CA PHE A 72 -9.17 -3.83 -6.87
C PHE A 72 -8.30 -5.01 -6.46
N PHE A 73 -8.88 -5.94 -5.69
CA PHE A 73 -8.18 -7.15 -5.25
C PHE A 73 -7.68 -8.01 -6.41
N LYS A 74 -8.44 -8.08 -7.51
CA LYS A 74 -8.05 -8.82 -8.73
C LYS A 74 -6.90 -8.18 -9.52
N GLN A 75 -6.57 -6.92 -9.23
CA GLN A 75 -5.49 -6.21 -9.90
C GLN A 75 -4.16 -6.27 -9.15
N LEU A 76 -4.13 -6.82 -7.94
CA LEU A 76 -2.88 -6.94 -7.18
C LEU A 76 -2.01 -8.06 -7.78
N PRO A 77 -0.68 -7.87 -7.92
CA PRO A 77 0.09 -6.65 -7.65
C PRO A 77 -0.15 -5.55 -8.69
N LEU A 78 -0.09 -4.29 -8.25
CA LEU A 78 -0.19 -3.14 -9.16
C LEU A 78 1.09 -2.97 -9.99
N GLU A 79 0.97 -2.31 -11.15
CA GLU A 79 2.04 -2.22 -12.14
C GLU A 79 3.20 -1.31 -11.70
N SER A 80 2.92 -0.32 -10.87
CA SER A 80 3.90 0.66 -10.42
C SER A 80 3.87 0.95 -8.92
N VAL A 81 5.01 1.41 -8.40
CA VAL A 81 5.16 1.82 -7.01
C VAL A 81 4.29 3.05 -6.73
N GLU A 82 4.23 3.99 -7.66
CA GLU A 82 3.42 5.20 -7.55
C GLU A 82 1.93 4.89 -7.48
N GLU A 83 1.46 3.87 -8.20
CA GLU A 83 0.08 3.39 -8.09
C GLU A 83 -0.19 2.69 -6.76
N THR A 84 0.77 1.92 -6.26
CA THR A 84 0.67 1.25 -4.97
C THR A 84 0.55 2.28 -3.85
N GLU A 85 1.40 3.31 -3.85
CA GLU A 85 1.35 4.39 -2.86
C GLU A 85 0.02 5.15 -2.95
N PHE A 86 -0.39 5.54 -4.15
CA PHE A 86 -1.66 6.24 -4.36
C PHE A 86 -2.86 5.40 -3.91
N ALA A 87 -2.88 4.12 -4.26
CA ALA A 87 -3.91 3.19 -3.86
C ALA A 87 -4.00 3.02 -2.34
N ALA A 88 -2.86 2.82 -1.67
CA ALA A 88 -2.82 2.66 -0.22
C ALA A 88 -3.36 3.90 0.49
N LYS A 89 -2.99 5.09 0.02
CA LYS A 89 -3.51 6.36 0.53
C LYS A 89 -5.03 6.48 0.36
N VAL A 90 -5.55 6.21 -0.84
CA VAL A 90 -6.99 6.27 -1.11
C VAL A 90 -7.75 5.25 -0.27
N VAL A 91 -7.24 4.02 -0.15
CA VAL A 91 -7.89 2.95 0.62
C VAL A 91 -7.98 3.32 2.10
N VAL A 92 -6.90 3.83 2.72
CA VAL A 92 -6.94 4.18 4.15
C VAL A 92 -7.82 5.41 4.41
N GLU A 93 -7.82 6.40 3.51
CA GLU A 93 -8.70 7.56 3.61
C GLU A 93 -10.16 7.19 3.45
N ARG A 94 -10.48 6.24 2.56
CA ARG A 94 -11.83 5.71 2.40
C ARG A 94 -12.25 4.90 3.63
N ALA A 95 -11.37 4.07 4.18
CA ALA A 95 -11.65 3.27 5.38
C ALA A 95 -12.04 4.14 6.58
N ASN A 96 -11.37 5.27 6.77
CA ASN A 96 -11.67 6.24 7.84
C ASN A 96 -13.04 6.95 7.69
N LYS A 97 -13.64 6.91 6.50
CA LYS A 97 -14.94 7.56 6.19
C LYS A 97 -16.07 6.55 5.97
N GLU A 98 -15.75 5.26 5.94
CA GLU A 98 -16.71 4.21 5.63
C GLU A 98 -17.53 3.85 6.88
N GLU A 99 -18.85 3.85 6.73
CA GLU A 99 -19.77 3.55 7.83
C GLU A 99 -20.05 2.04 7.92
N ASP A 100 -20.05 1.36 6.77
CA ASP A 100 -20.31 -0.07 6.72
C ASP A 100 -19.13 -0.89 7.25
N VAL A 101 -19.40 -1.67 8.29
CA VAL A 101 -18.41 -2.50 8.99
C VAL A 101 -17.73 -3.50 8.05
N ALA A 102 -18.48 -4.15 7.16
CA ALA A 102 -17.93 -5.17 6.27
C ALA A 102 -16.98 -4.55 5.23
N ASN A 103 -17.36 -3.38 4.70
CA ASN A 103 -16.50 -2.60 3.82
C ASN A 103 -15.24 -2.10 4.54
N ARG A 104 -15.34 -1.62 5.79
CA ARG A 104 -14.16 -1.24 6.60
C ARG A 104 -13.17 -2.40 6.76
N VAL A 105 -13.66 -3.58 7.16
CA VAL A 105 -12.83 -4.79 7.23
C VAL A 105 -12.19 -5.08 5.88
N LYS A 106 -12.96 -5.02 4.79
CA LYS A 106 -12.42 -5.33 3.46
C LYS A 106 -11.38 -4.31 2.98
N LEU A 107 -11.57 -3.03 3.28
CA LEU A 107 -10.61 -1.96 2.99
C LEU A 107 -9.28 -2.18 3.71
N PHE A 108 -9.29 -2.45 5.02
CA PHE A 108 -8.07 -2.75 5.76
C PHE A 108 -7.41 -4.06 5.30
N SER A 109 -8.19 -5.08 4.95
CA SER A 109 -7.65 -6.32 4.38
C SER A 109 -6.91 -6.10 3.04
N ILE A 110 -7.48 -5.28 2.15
CA ILE A 110 -6.82 -4.90 0.89
C ILE A 110 -5.58 -4.04 1.19
N LEU A 111 -5.69 -3.11 2.14
CA LEU A 111 -4.58 -2.28 2.57
C LEU A 111 -3.41 -3.16 3.05
N GLY A 112 -3.63 -4.10 3.97
CA GLY A 112 -2.60 -5.04 4.42
C GLY A 112 -1.97 -5.89 3.31
N THR A 113 -2.63 -6.04 2.16
CA THR A 113 -2.05 -6.66 0.96
C THR A 113 -1.19 -5.68 0.17
N LEU A 114 -1.66 -4.44 0.00
CA LEU A 114 -0.93 -3.37 -0.68
C LEU A 114 0.39 -3.01 0.02
N LEU A 115 0.40 -3.01 1.35
CA LEU A 115 1.57 -2.61 2.14
C LEU A 115 2.74 -3.61 2.10
N ARG A 116 2.55 -4.77 1.47
CA ARG A 116 3.64 -5.73 1.23
C ARG A 116 4.52 -5.33 0.04
N TYR A 117 4.06 -4.38 -0.77
CA TYR A 117 4.80 -3.85 -1.90
C TYR A 117 5.56 -2.57 -1.50
N PRO A 118 6.75 -2.33 -2.06
CA PRO A 118 7.60 -1.21 -1.67
C PRO A 118 7.03 0.15 -2.08
N GLY A 119 7.54 1.21 -1.43
CA GLY A 119 7.30 2.61 -1.78
C GLY A 119 6.03 3.24 -1.23
N VAL A 120 5.27 2.52 -0.40
CA VAL A 120 4.20 3.13 0.38
C VAL A 120 4.77 3.88 1.58
N ASN A 121 4.28 5.09 1.86
CA ASN A 121 4.56 5.80 3.10
C ASN A 121 3.89 5.11 4.30
N LEU A 122 4.57 4.12 4.87
CA LEU A 122 4.07 3.31 5.98
C LEU A 122 3.76 4.13 7.23
N LYS A 123 4.51 5.21 7.50
CA LYS A 123 4.28 6.08 8.66
C LYS A 123 2.91 6.74 8.58
N TYR A 124 2.57 7.32 7.43
CA TYR A 124 1.25 7.88 7.19
C TYR A 124 0.17 6.83 7.42
N ILE A 125 0.33 5.63 6.86
CA ILE A 125 -0.68 4.56 7.00
C ILE A 125 -0.88 4.13 8.46
N VAL A 126 0.19 4.02 9.26
CA VAL A 126 0.10 3.70 10.69
C VAL A 126 -0.67 4.78 11.45
N GLU A 127 -0.37 6.05 11.22
CA GLU A 127 -1.08 7.16 11.87
C GLU A 127 -2.57 7.17 11.51
N GLU A 128 -2.89 6.92 10.23
CA GLU A 128 -4.27 6.83 9.75
C GLU A 128 -5.01 5.63 10.36
N ALA A 129 -4.35 4.48 10.49
CA ALA A 129 -4.92 3.27 11.07
C ALA A 129 -5.17 3.42 12.58
N ILE A 130 -4.23 3.99 13.33
CA ILE A 130 -4.40 4.29 14.77
C ILE A 130 -5.56 5.26 14.97
N ARG A 131 -5.66 6.29 14.12
CA ARG A 131 -6.78 7.25 14.18
C ARG A 131 -8.13 6.60 13.94
N CYS A 132 -8.22 5.67 12.98
CA CYS A 132 -9.44 4.90 12.74
C CYS A 132 -9.81 4.05 13.96
N MET A 133 -8.81 3.41 14.57
CA MET A 133 -9.03 2.50 15.70
C MET A 133 -9.56 3.22 16.95
N GLY A 134 -9.12 4.46 17.20
CA GLY A 134 -9.58 5.25 18.35
C GLY A 134 -11.07 5.64 18.33
N LYS A 135 -11.79 5.34 17.24
CA LYS A 135 -13.24 5.58 17.10
C LYS A 135 -14.02 4.31 16.74
N GLU A 136 -13.35 3.16 16.68
CA GLU A 136 -13.94 1.94 16.15
C GLU A 136 -14.61 1.11 17.27
N GLU A 137 -15.86 0.74 17.05
CA GLU A 137 -16.64 -0.08 17.98
C GLU A 137 -16.68 -1.56 17.56
N SER A 138 -16.48 -1.85 16.27
CA SER A 138 -16.51 -3.20 15.74
C SER A 138 -15.22 -3.95 16.02
N HIS A 139 -15.30 -5.02 16.82
CA HIS A 139 -14.19 -5.93 17.06
C HIS A 139 -13.58 -6.52 15.77
N ASN A 140 -14.39 -6.72 14.73
CA ASN A 140 -13.90 -7.22 13.45
C ASN A 140 -13.01 -6.20 12.74
N VAL A 141 -13.38 -4.92 12.80
CA VAL A 141 -12.56 -3.85 12.21
C VAL A 141 -11.31 -3.63 13.05
N VAL A 142 -11.43 -3.60 14.39
CA VAL A 142 -10.26 -3.51 15.29
C VAL A 142 -9.27 -4.65 15.00
N ALA A 143 -9.75 -5.89 14.88
CA ALA A 143 -8.90 -7.02 14.55
C ALA A 143 -8.21 -6.88 13.20
N GLU A 144 -8.89 -6.36 12.18
CA GLU A 144 -8.30 -6.17 10.85
C GLU A 144 -7.31 -5.00 10.80
N ILE A 145 -7.56 -3.93 11.57
CA ILE A 145 -6.61 -2.84 11.78
C ILE A 145 -5.34 -3.37 12.45
N LEU A 146 -5.47 -4.12 13.55
CA LEU A 146 -4.33 -4.75 14.24
C LEU A 146 -3.57 -5.70 13.31
N ASN A 147 -4.29 -6.53 12.52
CA ASN A 147 -3.66 -7.36 11.51
C ASN A 147 -2.84 -6.54 10.51
N THR A 148 -3.38 -5.42 10.03
CA THR A 148 -2.70 -4.49 9.12
C THR A 148 -1.46 -3.87 9.78
N LEU A 149 -1.58 -3.37 11.01
CA LEU A 149 -0.45 -2.80 11.77
C LEU A 149 0.66 -3.83 12.02
N GLY A 150 0.31 -5.08 12.34
CA GLY A 150 1.28 -6.16 12.51
C GLY A 150 2.00 -6.55 11.21
N ILE A 151 1.35 -6.40 10.05
CA ILE A 151 2.02 -6.52 8.75
C ILE A 151 3.02 -5.38 8.55
N ILE A 152 2.60 -4.13 8.81
CA ILE A 152 3.45 -2.93 8.66
C ILE A 152 4.68 -3.01 9.57
N GLY A 153 4.51 -3.42 10.82
CA GLY A 153 5.61 -3.54 11.78
C GLY A 153 6.77 -4.40 11.28
N LYS A 154 6.52 -5.43 10.47
CA LYS A 154 7.59 -6.26 9.90
C LYS A 154 8.47 -5.51 8.89
N PHE A 155 7.97 -4.41 8.33
CA PHE A 155 8.64 -3.59 7.32
C PHE A 155 9.19 -2.27 7.87
N LEU A 156 9.14 -2.05 9.19
CA LEU A 156 9.59 -0.82 9.86
C LEU A 156 10.76 -1.02 10.84
N PRO A 157 11.78 -1.86 10.55
CA PRO A 157 12.79 -2.25 11.55
C PRO A 157 13.59 -1.07 12.14
N SER A 158 13.71 0.03 11.40
CA SER A 158 14.44 1.23 11.84
C SER A 158 13.56 2.26 12.57
N GLU A 159 12.24 2.13 12.52
CA GLU A 159 11.29 3.11 13.08
C GLU A 159 10.86 2.69 14.50
N VAL A 160 11.80 2.79 15.44
CA VAL A 160 11.62 2.34 16.84
C VAL A 160 10.41 2.99 17.52
N GLU A 161 10.15 4.28 17.27
CA GLU A 161 8.99 4.98 17.83
C GLU A 161 7.66 4.42 17.31
N LEU A 162 7.56 4.14 16.01
CA LEU A 162 6.36 3.54 15.43
C LEU A 162 6.17 2.10 15.92
N HIS A 163 7.25 1.33 16.05
CA HIS A 163 7.21 0.01 16.65
C HIS A 163 6.66 0.04 18.07
N GLY A 164 7.17 0.95 18.90
CA GLY A 164 6.70 1.15 20.27
C GLY A 164 5.20 1.46 20.31
N ARG A 165 4.74 2.39 19.47
CA ARG A 165 3.31 2.74 19.39
C ARG A 165 2.42 1.56 19.00
N ILE A 166 2.83 0.75 18.01
CA ILE A 166 2.06 -0.45 17.61
C ILE A 166 2.03 -1.49 18.74
N LEU A 167 3.14 -1.69 19.44
CA LEU A 167 3.23 -2.61 20.57
C LEU A 167 2.36 -2.16 21.76
N ASP A 168 2.40 -0.88 22.11
CA ASP A 168 1.58 -0.33 23.20
C ASP A 168 0.08 -0.48 22.89
N LEU A 169 -0.29 -0.23 21.64
CA LEU A 169 -1.64 -0.42 21.15
C LEU A 169 -2.11 -1.88 21.24
N ALA A 170 -1.24 -2.83 20.87
CA ALA A 170 -1.52 -4.26 21.00
C ALA A 170 -1.71 -4.66 22.47
N LYS A 171 -0.86 -4.15 23.38
CA LYS A 171 -0.96 -4.42 24.82
C LYS A 171 -2.26 -3.89 25.41
N GLU A 172 -2.69 -2.68 25.01
CA GLU A 172 -3.98 -2.10 25.43
C GLU A 172 -5.16 -3.01 25.07
N HIS A 173 -5.09 -3.67 23.93
CA HIS A 173 -6.18 -4.51 23.41
C HIS A 173 -6.07 -6.00 23.80
N LEU A 174 -5.08 -6.41 24.61
CA LEU A 174 -4.93 -7.79 25.06
C LEU A 174 -6.09 -8.28 25.93
N GLN A 175 -6.79 -7.38 26.63
CA GLN A 175 -7.94 -7.72 27.47
C GLN A 175 -9.28 -7.54 26.74
N ASN A 176 -9.26 -7.39 25.40
CA ASN A 176 -10.48 -7.26 24.63
C ASN A 176 -11.38 -8.49 24.79
N SER A 177 -12.70 -8.28 24.87
CA SER A 177 -13.68 -9.36 25.00
C SER A 177 -13.64 -10.34 23.81
N ASN A 178 -13.29 -9.86 22.62
CA ASN A 178 -13.23 -10.66 21.41
C ASN A 178 -11.88 -11.39 21.28
N HIS A 179 -11.93 -12.72 21.11
CA HIS A 179 -10.74 -13.55 20.97
C HIS A 179 -9.88 -13.14 19.77
N LEU A 180 -10.47 -12.68 18.66
CA LEU A 180 -9.76 -12.41 17.41
C LEU A 180 -8.84 -11.22 17.62
N VAL A 181 -9.32 -10.18 18.31
CA VAL A 181 -8.52 -9.03 18.73
C VAL A 181 -7.34 -9.50 19.58
N ARG A 182 -7.58 -10.31 20.62
CA ARG A 182 -6.52 -10.85 21.49
C ARG A 182 -5.48 -11.65 20.69
N CYS A 183 -5.91 -12.53 19.80
CA CYS A 183 -5.02 -13.30 18.91
C CYS A 183 -4.15 -12.39 18.04
N ARG A 184 -4.71 -11.30 17.48
CA ARG A 184 -3.94 -10.34 16.67
C ARG A 184 -2.91 -9.59 17.51
N CYS A 185 -3.26 -9.19 18.73
CA CYS A 185 -2.33 -8.56 19.65
C CYS A 185 -1.14 -9.49 20.00
N LEU A 186 -1.42 -10.76 20.29
CA LEU A 186 -0.37 -11.75 20.59
C LEU A 186 0.59 -11.93 19.39
N ASN A 187 0.05 -11.98 18.17
CA ASN A 187 0.88 -12.08 16.96
C ASN A 187 1.78 -10.84 16.77
N ILE A 188 1.26 -9.64 17.01
CA ILE A 188 2.05 -8.39 16.97
C ILE A 188 3.19 -8.46 17.99
N ILE A 189 2.87 -8.79 19.24
CA ILE A 189 3.84 -8.84 20.34
C ILE A 189 4.96 -9.84 20.01
N ALA A 190 4.62 -11.04 19.56
CA ALA A 190 5.58 -12.07 19.19
C ALA A 190 6.49 -11.64 18.04
N THR A 191 5.93 -11.03 17.01
CA THR A 191 6.68 -10.70 15.79
C THR A 191 7.55 -9.47 15.96
N MET A 192 7.10 -8.46 16.72
CA MET A 192 7.80 -7.18 16.84
C MET A 192 8.77 -7.14 18.02
N ASP A 193 8.52 -7.83 19.13
CA ASP A 193 9.46 -7.89 20.26
C ASP A 193 10.74 -8.66 19.87
N ASN A 194 10.61 -9.71 19.05
CA ASN A 194 11.74 -10.46 18.49
C ASN A 194 12.64 -9.60 17.59
N GLN A 195 12.12 -8.56 16.93
CA GLN A 195 12.91 -7.69 16.05
C GLN A 195 13.71 -6.62 16.81
N VAL A 196 13.18 -6.12 17.93
CA VAL A 196 13.88 -5.12 18.76
C VAL A 196 15.05 -5.76 19.53
N ASN A 197 14.91 -7.00 19.98
CA ASN A 197 15.91 -7.72 20.78
C ASN A 197 17.18 -8.12 19.99
N VAL A 198 17.13 -8.14 18.66
CA VAL A 198 18.34 -8.40 17.82
C VAL A 198 19.28 -7.19 17.82
N SER A 199 18.77 -5.98 18.11
CA SER A 199 19.52 -4.73 17.98
C SER A 199 20.18 -4.29 19.29
N ASP A 200 19.54 -4.57 20.43
CA ASP A 200 20.04 -4.26 21.77
C ASP A 200 19.99 -5.54 22.62
N GLY A 201 21.13 -6.23 22.76
CA GLY A 201 21.26 -7.52 23.45
C GLY A 201 21.00 -7.52 24.97
N ASN A 202 20.18 -6.61 25.49
CA ASN A 202 19.97 -6.44 26.93
C ASN A 202 18.54 -6.06 27.36
N ARG A 203 17.52 -6.22 26.50
CA ARG A 203 16.13 -6.19 26.96
C ARG A 203 15.65 -7.63 27.18
N PRO A 204 15.22 -8.00 28.40
CA PRO A 204 14.53 -9.28 28.57
C PRO A 204 13.30 -9.27 27.66
N ALA A 205 12.98 -10.42 27.04
CA ALA A 205 11.77 -10.59 26.24
C ALA A 205 10.54 -10.32 27.13
N LEU A 206 10.16 -9.05 27.27
CA LEU A 206 8.99 -8.62 28.02
C LEU A 206 7.73 -9.28 27.47
N SER A 207 7.76 -9.66 26.18
CA SER A 207 6.76 -10.48 25.52
C SER A 207 6.59 -11.88 26.11
N LEU A 208 7.66 -12.56 26.56
CA LEU A 208 7.58 -13.99 26.92
C LEU A 208 6.62 -14.24 28.08
N GLY A 209 6.70 -13.44 29.14
CA GLY A 209 5.81 -13.54 30.29
C GLY A 209 4.35 -13.27 29.92
N THR A 210 4.12 -12.28 29.05
CA THR A 210 2.79 -11.98 28.52
C THR A 210 2.25 -13.14 27.69
N LEU A 211 3.03 -13.68 26.75
CA LEU A 211 2.62 -14.81 25.90
C LEU A 211 2.31 -16.05 26.76
N GLN A 212 3.16 -16.37 27.73
CA GLN A 212 2.96 -17.49 28.66
C GLN A 212 1.64 -17.38 29.43
N GLN A 213 1.26 -16.18 29.90
CA GLN A 213 -0.01 -15.97 30.59
C GLN A 213 -1.22 -16.39 29.72
N PHE A 214 -1.17 -16.10 28.42
CA PHE A 214 -2.28 -16.41 27.50
C PHE A 214 -2.33 -17.88 27.06
N THR A 215 -1.32 -18.71 27.39
CA THR A 215 -1.40 -20.17 27.18
C THR A 215 -2.49 -20.83 28.04
N SER A 216 -2.94 -20.13 29.10
CA SER A 216 -4.03 -20.56 29.98
C SER A 216 -5.33 -19.75 29.80
N ASP A 217 -5.48 -19.02 28.68
CA ASP A 217 -6.72 -18.27 28.37
C ASP A 217 -7.96 -19.20 28.34
N GLN A 218 -9.11 -18.62 28.64
CA GLN A 218 -10.39 -19.33 28.61
C GLN A 218 -10.77 -19.76 27.19
N ASP A 219 -10.44 -18.95 26.19
CA ASP A 219 -10.70 -19.25 24.79
C ASP A 219 -9.57 -20.12 24.20
N PRO A 220 -9.87 -21.33 23.69
CA PRO A 220 -8.86 -22.22 23.12
C PRO A 220 -8.11 -21.60 21.94
N ARG A 221 -8.73 -20.71 21.15
CA ARG A 221 -8.07 -20.06 20.01
C ARG A 221 -6.99 -19.08 20.45
N VAL A 222 -7.21 -18.42 21.59
CA VAL A 222 -6.21 -17.52 22.19
C VAL A 222 -5.06 -18.32 22.76
N ARG A 223 -5.33 -19.47 23.39
CA ARG A 223 -4.28 -20.41 23.82
C ARG A 223 -3.43 -20.89 22.66
N THR A 224 -4.06 -21.31 21.55
CA THR A 224 -3.33 -21.70 20.34
C THR A 224 -2.46 -20.56 19.81
N ALA A 225 -3.02 -19.36 19.68
CA ALA A 225 -2.27 -18.19 19.19
C ALA A 225 -1.09 -17.82 20.13
N ALA A 226 -1.25 -17.98 21.45
CA ALA A 226 -0.18 -17.76 22.41
C ALA A 226 0.94 -18.81 22.26
N LEU A 227 0.58 -20.09 22.08
CA LEU A 227 1.55 -21.17 21.87
C LEU A 227 2.28 -21.06 20.54
N GLU A 228 1.62 -20.61 19.47
CA GLU A 228 2.25 -20.33 18.16
C GLU A 228 3.19 -19.11 18.21
N ALA A 229 2.96 -18.22 19.16
CA ALA A 229 3.75 -16.99 19.36
C ALA A 229 5.02 -17.21 20.19
N LEU A 230 5.09 -18.30 20.97
CA LEU A 230 6.25 -18.72 21.77
C LEU A 230 7.30 -19.41 20.90
#